data_AF-A0A538HJE4-F1
#
_entry.id   AF-A0A538HJE4-F1
#
_cell.length_a   1.000
_cell.length_b   1.000
_cell.length_c   1.000
_cell.angle_alpha   90.00
_cell.angle_beta   90.00
_cell.angle_gamma   90.00
#
_symmetry.space_group_name_H-M   'P 1'
#
loop_
_entity.id
_entity.type
_entity.pdbx_description
1 polymer ?
#
loop_
_entity_poly.entity_id
_entity_poly.type
_entity_poly.pdbx_seq_one_letter_code
_entity_poly.pdbx_strand_id
1 'polypeptide(L)'
;MLGVALFSRSARRPLARMAPLLAKLRVERPLRMVYEGIHSYRADWPLLVGVLALTVFVQAFRVLAIWLAAKAVGVPLGPRPFYVMGPLLFLVILVPFTINGLAVRESFFVSFLGHLHVDANRAFATGFLFFLVTFALSLPGATILAWESVRGLARPSIRHG
;
A
#
# COMPACT_ATOMS: atom_id res chain seq x y z
N MET A 1 -16.41 -6.39 -3.69
CA MET A 1 -17.42 -7.08 -2.86
C MET A 1 -16.89 -8.28 -2.05
N LEU A 2 -15.60 -8.64 -2.14
CA LEU A 2 -14.98 -9.73 -1.35
C LEU A 2 -14.64 -9.36 0.11
N GLY A 3 -14.47 -8.07 0.43
CA GLY A 3 -14.09 -7.62 1.79
C GLY A 3 -15.20 -7.77 2.84
N VAL A 4 -16.47 -7.80 2.43
CA VAL A 4 -17.62 -7.95 3.34
C VAL A 4 -17.83 -9.41 3.75
N ALA A 5 -17.38 -10.37 2.93
CA ALA A 5 -17.52 -11.80 3.20
C ALA A 5 -16.64 -12.28 4.38
N LEU A 6 -15.51 -11.61 4.64
CA LEU A 6 -14.65 -11.89 5.81
C LEU A 6 -15.21 -11.29 7.12
N PHE A 7 -16.24 -10.43 7.04
CA PHE A 7 -16.83 -9.74 8.19
C PHE A 7 -18.13 -10.38 8.72
N SER A 8 -18.71 -11.34 7.99
CA SER A 8 -19.93 -12.01 8.42
C SER A 8 -19.62 -13.14 9.40
N ARG A 9 -20.17 -13.03 10.61
CA ARG A 9 -20.19 -14.09 11.65
C ARG A 9 -20.75 -15.45 11.16
N SER A 10 -21.27 -15.54 9.93
CA SER A 10 -21.73 -16.77 9.28
C SER A 10 -20.60 -17.68 8.74
N ALA A 11 -19.39 -17.15 8.52
CA ALA A 11 -18.28 -17.91 7.91
C ALA A 11 -17.46 -18.79 8.88
N ARG A 12 -17.90 -18.99 10.14
CA ARG A 12 -17.21 -19.87 11.11
C ARG A 12 -17.29 -21.36 10.76
N ARG A 13 -18.35 -21.79 10.05
CA ARG A 13 -18.60 -23.19 9.70
C ARG A 13 -17.75 -23.73 8.53
N PRO A 14 -17.58 -23.02 7.40
CA PRO A 14 -16.72 -23.52 6.32
C PRO A 14 -15.21 -23.44 6.66
N LEU A 15 -14.80 -22.46 7.48
CA LEU A 15 -13.40 -22.30 7.89
C LEU A 15 -12.90 -23.47 8.76
N ALA A 16 -13.77 -24.04 9.60
CA ALA A 16 -13.46 -25.24 10.39
C ALA A 16 -13.24 -26.50 9.52
N ARG A 17 -13.86 -26.57 8.32
CA ARG A 17 -13.65 -27.69 7.38
C ARG A 17 -12.35 -27.58 6.57
N MET A 18 -11.82 -26.36 6.40
CA MET A 18 -10.57 -26.12 5.66
C MET A 18 -9.33 -26.02 6.56
N ALA A 19 -9.52 -26.08 7.88
CA ALA A 19 -8.46 -26.14 8.89
C ALA A 19 -7.35 -27.17 8.61
N PRO A 20 -7.62 -28.43 8.19
CA PRO A 20 -6.53 -29.39 7.95
C PRO A 20 -5.67 -29.06 6.73
N LEU A 21 -6.19 -28.30 5.76
CA LEU A 21 -5.43 -27.82 4.59
C LEU A 21 -4.59 -26.57 4.92
N LEU A 22 -5.10 -25.70 5.80
CA LEU A 22 -4.36 -24.53 6.32
C LEU A 22 -3.21 -24.92 7.25
N ALA A 23 -3.37 -26.00 8.02
CA ALA A 23 -2.32 -26.58 8.87
C ALA A 23 -1.11 -27.07 8.06
N LYS A 24 -1.35 -27.71 6.90
CA LYS A 24 -0.29 -28.17 5.98
C LYS A 24 0.55 -27.04 5.40
N LEU A 25 0.03 -25.80 5.37
CA LEU A 25 0.68 -24.66 4.73
C LEU A 25 1.47 -23.77 5.71
N ARG A 26 1.57 -24.12 7.01
CA ARG A 26 2.24 -23.33 8.07
C ARG A 26 1.75 -21.87 8.20
N VAL A 27 0.55 -21.56 7.72
CA VAL A 27 -0.05 -20.20 7.78
C VAL A 27 -0.76 -19.94 9.12
N GLU A 28 -0.78 -20.91 10.03
CA GLU A 28 -1.45 -20.80 11.33
C GLU A 28 -0.92 -19.66 12.22
N ARG A 29 0.40 -19.39 12.16
CA ARG A 29 1.02 -18.30 12.94
C ARG A 29 0.60 -16.90 12.47
N PRO A 30 0.75 -16.54 11.18
CA PRO A 30 0.22 -15.27 10.66
C PRO A 30 -1.28 -15.12 10.91
N LEU A 31 -2.04 -16.20 10.71
CA LEU A 31 -3.49 -16.17 10.84
C LEU A 31 -3.92 -15.95 12.30
N ARG A 32 -3.23 -16.55 13.27
CA ARG A 32 -3.50 -16.36 14.70
C ARG A 32 -3.13 -14.94 15.16
N MET A 33 -2.01 -14.39 14.69
CA MET A 33 -1.62 -13.00 14.99
C MET A 33 -2.61 -11.99 14.41
N VAL A 34 -3.08 -12.22 13.19
CA VAL A 34 -4.15 -11.41 12.56
C VAL A 34 -5.47 -11.56 13.33
N TYR A 35 -5.81 -12.77 13.77
CA TYR A 35 -7.04 -13.04 14.51
C TYR A 35 -7.03 -12.38 15.90
N GLU A 36 -5.93 -12.49 16.65
CA GLU A 36 -5.78 -11.83 17.96
C GLU A 36 -5.72 -10.30 17.83
N GLY A 37 -5.02 -9.79 16.81
CA GLY A 37 -5.00 -8.35 16.51
C GLY A 37 -6.40 -7.80 16.17
N ILE A 38 -7.18 -8.53 15.36
CA ILE A 38 -8.57 -8.18 15.06
C ILE A 38 -9.47 -8.32 16.30
N HIS A 39 -9.19 -9.29 17.19
CA HIS A 39 -9.97 -9.49 18.41
C HIS A 39 -9.77 -8.36 19.41
N SER A 40 -8.54 -7.86 19.58
CA SER A 40 -8.25 -6.68 20.41
C SER A 40 -8.83 -5.38 19.82
N TYR A 41 -8.91 -5.26 18.48
CA TYR A 41 -9.52 -4.09 17.83
C TYR A 41 -11.04 -3.96 17.99
N ARG A 42 -11.74 -5.03 18.46
CA ARG A 42 -13.20 -4.99 18.63
C ARG A 42 -13.66 -4.28 19.91
N ALA A 43 -12.78 -4.06 20.87
CA ALA A 43 -13.13 -3.41 22.14
C ALA A 43 -13.15 -1.87 22.01
N ASP A 44 -12.36 -1.30 21.10
CA ASP A 44 -12.14 0.16 21.02
C ASP A 44 -12.56 0.75 19.67
N TRP A 45 -13.83 1.12 19.54
CA TRP A 45 -14.37 1.86 18.38
C TRP A 45 -13.54 3.12 18.00
N PRO A 46 -12.98 3.91 18.95
CA PRO A 46 -12.12 5.05 18.60
C PRO A 46 -10.85 4.65 17.83
N LEU A 47 -10.30 3.46 18.12
CA LEU A 47 -9.11 2.95 17.44
C LEU A 47 -9.43 2.56 15.99
N LEU A 48 -10.58 1.90 15.77
CA LEU A 48 -11.07 1.56 14.42
C LEU A 48 -11.30 2.81 13.57
N VAL A 49 -11.98 3.81 14.14
CA VAL A 49 -12.22 5.10 13.46
C VAL A 49 -10.90 5.81 13.18
N GLY A 50 -9.97 5.82 14.14
CA GLY A 50 -8.64 6.41 13.98
C GLY A 50 -7.84 5.78 12.84
N VAL A 51 -7.79 4.45 12.75
CA VAL A 51 -7.10 3.74 11.66
C VAL A 51 -7.78 3.99 10.31
N LEU A 52 -9.11 3.97 10.27
CA LEU A 52 -9.85 4.26 9.04
C LEU A 52 -9.58 5.67 8.55
N ALA A 53 -9.65 6.66 9.45
CA ALA A 53 -9.37 8.07 9.15
C ALA A 53 -7.92 8.24 8.67
N LEU A 54 -6.95 7.62 9.35
CA LEU A 54 -5.55 7.64 8.94
C LEU A 54 -5.35 7.00 7.56
N THR A 55 -6.02 5.88 7.28
CA THR A 55 -5.94 5.21 5.99
C THR A 55 -6.50 6.09 4.87
N VAL A 56 -7.67 6.69 5.08
CA VAL A 56 -8.28 7.63 4.12
C VAL A 56 -7.38 8.84 3.91
N PHE A 57 -6.81 9.37 4.99
CA PHE A 57 -5.88 10.50 4.93
C PHE A 57 -4.63 10.18 4.11
N VAL A 58 -3.99 9.03 4.35
CA VAL A 58 -2.81 8.57 3.59
C VAL A 58 -3.16 8.38 2.11
N GLN A 59 -4.33 7.82 1.80
CA GLN A 59 -4.77 7.64 0.41
C GLN A 59 -5.04 8.99 -0.27
N ALA A 60 -5.68 9.94 0.42
CA ALA A 60 -5.91 11.29 -0.10
C ALA A 60 -4.59 12.04 -0.34
N PHE A 61 -3.66 11.98 0.61
CA PHE A 61 -2.34 12.60 0.49
C PHE A 61 -1.56 12.03 -0.69
N ARG A 62 -1.66 10.73 -0.93
CA ARG A 62 -1.03 10.07 -2.08
C ARG A 62 -1.60 10.57 -3.39
N VAL A 63 -2.92 10.66 -3.53
CA VAL A 63 -3.56 11.23 -4.74
C VAL A 63 -3.13 12.68 -4.95
N LEU A 64 -3.08 13.46 -3.87
CA LEU A 64 -2.63 14.84 -3.89
C LEU A 64 -1.20 14.97 -4.40
N ALA A 65 -0.27 14.13 -3.92
CA ALA A 65 1.11 14.13 -4.37
C ALA A 65 1.24 13.87 -5.88
N ILE A 66 0.46 12.93 -6.42
CA ILE A 66 0.46 12.64 -7.87
C ILE A 66 -0.09 13.85 -8.66
N TRP A 67 -1.17 14.48 -8.19
CA TRP A 67 -1.72 15.66 -8.84
C TRP A 67 -0.75 16.85 -8.81
N LEU A 68 -0.06 17.07 -7.68
CA LEU A 68 0.97 18.10 -7.56
C LEU A 68 2.15 17.84 -8.52
N ALA A 69 2.58 16.59 -8.67
CA ALA A 69 3.58 16.21 -9.67
C ALA A 69 3.10 16.53 -11.09
N ALA A 70 1.84 16.21 -11.42
CA ALA A 70 1.26 16.51 -12.73
C ALA A 70 1.21 18.02 -12.99
N LYS A 71 0.81 18.81 -11.99
CA LYS A 71 0.83 20.28 -12.07
C LYS A 71 2.23 20.83 -12.28
N ALA A 72 3.23 20.29 -11.59
CA ALA A 72 4.63 20.73 -11.73
C ALA A 72 5.18 20.49 -13.15
N VAL A 73 4.71 19.44 -13.83
CA VAL A 73 5.07 19.09 -15.22
C VAL A 73 4.22 19.85 -16.26
N GLY A 74 3.22 20.63 -15.82
CA GLY A 74 2.37 21.42 -16.70
C GLY A 74 1.21 20.64 -17.32
N VAL A 75 0.70 19.61 -16.64
CA VAL A 75 -0.52 18.89 -17.04
C VAL A 75 -1.75 19.71 -16.63
N PRO A 76 -2.61 20.16 -17.58
CA PRO A 76 -3.74 21.03 -17.30
C PRO A 76 -4.99 20.27 -16.84
N LEU A 77 -4.84 19.34 -15.89
CA LEU A 77 -5.94 18.54 -15.36
C LEU A 77 -6.29 18.92 -13.92
N GLY A 78 -7.59 18.95 -13.62
CA GLY A 78 -8.08 19.04 -12.25
C GLY A 78 -7.74 17.78 -11.43
N PRO A 79 -7.98 17.77 -10.11
CA PRO A 79 -7.63 16.63 -9.26
C PRO A 79 -8.54 15.39 -9.46
N ARG A 80 -9.73 15.53 -10.06
CA ARG A 80 -10.73 14.47 -10.19
C ARG A 80 -10.23 13.19 -10.88
N PRO A 81 -9.54 13.25 -12.04
CA PRO A 81 -9.04 12.04 -12.71
C PRO A 81 -8.02 11.29 -11.86
N PHE A 82 -7.25 12.00 -11.04
CA PHE A 82 -6.22 11.41 -10.17
C PHE A 82 -6.82 10.55 -9.04
N TYR A 83 -8.04 10.84 -8.58
CA TYR A 83 -8.75 10.01 -7.60
C TYR A 83 -9.14 8.63 -8.15
N VAL A 84 -9.45 8.54 -9.44
CA VAL A 84 -9.74 7.26 -10.12
C VAL A 84 -8.43 6.56 -10.45
N MET A 85 -7.44 7.33 -10.89
CA MET A 85 -6.12 6.84 -11.24
C MET A 85 -5.38 6.20 -10.06
N GLY A 86 -5.48 6.77 -8.85
CA GLY A 86 -4.80 6.24 -7.67
C GLY A 86 -5.09 4.76 -7.39
N PRO A 87 -6.37 4.35 -7.18
CA PRO A 87 -6.75 2.95 -7.02
C PRO A 87 -6.39 2.07 -8.21
N LEU A 88 -6.53 2.55 -9.44
CA LEU A 88 -6.14 1.79 -10.64
C LEU A 88 -4.63 1.53 -10.67
N LEU A 89 -3.83 2.54 -10.34
CA LEU A 89 -2.39 2.41 -10.25
C LEU A 89 -1.99 1.38 -9.18
N PHE A 90 -2.71 1.31 -8.05
CA PHE A 90 -2.52 0.25 -7.06
C PHE A 90 -2.80 -1.15 -7.60
N LEU A 91 -3.90 -1.32 -8.33
CA LEU A 91 -4.24 -2.60 -8.95
C LEU A 91 -3.18 -3.05 -9.95
N VAL A 92 -2.64 -2.09 -10.72
CA VAL A 92 -1.62 -2.34 -11.72
C VAL A 92 -0.28 -2.72 -11.07
N ILE A 93 0.15 -2.01 -10.03
CA ILE A 93 1.39 -2.30 -9.29
C ILE A 93 1.29 -3.59 -8.47
N LEU A 94 0.09 -4.01 -8.08
CA LEU A 94 -0.14 -5.28 -7.39
C LEU A 94 0.31 -6.47 -8.25
N VAL A 95 0.26 -6.35 -9.58
CA VAL A 95 0.67 -7.42 -10.46
C VAL A 95 2.19 -7.39 -10.64
N PRO A 96 2.92 -8.44 -10.22
CA PRO A 96 4.38 -8.44 -10.17
C PRO A 96 4.99 -8.72 -11.55
N PHE A 97 4.61 -7.94 -12.58
CA PHE A 97 5.13 -8.12 -13.92
C PHE A 97 6.56 -7.56 -14.10
N THR A 98 7.02 -6.63 -13.25
CA THR A 98 8.33 -5.95 -13.41
C THR A 98 9.03 -5.61 -12.08
N ILE A 99 10.35 -5.39 -12.12
CA ILE A 99 11.15 -4.91 -10.97
C ILE A 99 10.55 -3.60 -10.43
N ASN A 100 10.02 -3.64 -9.21
CA ASN A 100 9.43 -2.50 -8.49
C ASN A 100 8.25 -1.78 -9.21
N GLY A 101 7.63 -2.43 -10.20
CA GLY A 101 6.53 -1.83 -10.95
C GLY A 101 6.88 -0.58 -11.77
N LEU A 102 8.17 -0.23 -11.94
CA LEU A 102 8.58 1.04 -12.58
C LEU A 102 8.05 1.17 -14.01
N ALA A 103 8.41 0.21 -14.88
CA ALA A 103 7.99 0.22 -16.27
C ALA A 103 6.46 0.12 -16.43
N VAL A 104 5.79 -0.65 -15.56
CA VAL A 104 4.32 -0.80 -15.58
C VAL A 104 3.64 0.50 -15.14
N ARG A 105 4.13 1.14 -14.07
CA ARG A 105 3.63 2.42 -13.57
C ARG A 105 3.78 3.49 -14.65
N GLU A 106 4.96 3.64 -15.22
CA GLU A 106 5.24 4.64 -16.25
C GLU A 106 4.34 4.45 -17.48
N SER A 107 4.22 3.22 -17.96
CA SER A 107 3.31 2.87 -19.06
C SER A 107 1.84 3.16 -18.71
N PHE A 108 1.43 2.91 -17.47
CA PHE A 108 0.09 3.23 -17.00
C PHE A 108 -0.16 4.75 -16.97
N PHE A 109 0.80 5.55 -16.51
CA PHE A 109 0.68 7.01 -16.56
C PHE A 109 0.54 7.52 -18.00
N VAL A 110 1.39 7.05 -18.92
CA VAL A 110 1.32 7.41 -20.34
C VAL A 110 -0.02 6.99 -20.95
N SER A 111 -0.50 5.78 -20.68
CA SER A 111 -1.77 5.30 -21.19
C SER A 111 -2.95 6.06 -20.60
N PHE A 112 -3.06 6.17 -19.27
CA PHE A 112 -4.19 6.82 -18.61
C PHE A 112 -4.28 8.31 -18.94
N LEU A 113 -3.17 9.04 -18.84
CA LEU A 113 -3.15 10.47 -19.17
C LEU A 113 -3.24 10.71 -20.68
N GLY A 114 -2.75 9.79 -21.50
CA GLY A 114 -2.94 9.81 -22.95
C GLY A 114 -4.42 9.76 -23.35
N HIS A 115 -5.24 8.93 -22.69
CA HIS A 115 -6.71 8.93 -22.88
C HIS A 115 -7.37 10.25 -22.47
N LEU A 116 -6.70 11.06 -21.64
CA LEU A 116 -7.13 12.40 -21.25
C LEU A 116 -6.49 13.50 -22.12
N HIS A 117 -5.95 13.14 -23.29
CA HIS A 117 -5.32 14.04 -24.26
C HIS A 117 -4.08 14.76 -23.72
N VAL A 118 -3.35 14.13 -22.79
CA VAL A 118 -2.05 14.64 -22.30
C VAL A 118 -0.93 14.08 -23.17
N ASP A 119 0.03 14.93 -23.52
CA ASP A 119 1.25 14.55 -24.23
C ASP A 119 2.03 13.43 -23.49
N ALA A 120 2.55 12.46 -24.24
CA ALA A 120 3.23 11.30 -23.68
C ALA A 120 4.46 11.68 -22.83
N ASN A 121 5.20 12.73 -23.20
CA ASN A 121 6.36 13.18 -22.43
C ASN A 121 5.93 13.75 -21.09
N ARG A 122 4.83 14.54 -21.06
CA ARG A 122 4.29 15.08 -19.80
C ARG A 122 3.70 14.00 -18.91
N ALA A 123 3.05 13.00 -19.51
CA ALA A 123 2.50 11.87 -18.79
C ALA A 123 3.59 11.02 -18.13
N PHE A 124 4.64 10.70 -18.88
CA PHE A 124 5.83 10.01 -18.36
C PHE A 124 6.50 10.82 -17.25
N ALA A 125 6.77 12.11 -17.50
CA ALA A 125 7.41 12.99 -16.52
C ALA A 125 6.60 13.13 -15.22
N THR A 126 5.26 13.08 -15.29
CA THR A 126 4.39 13.06 -14.11
C THR A 126 4.64 11.81 -13.25
N GLY A 127 4.64 10.63 -13.87
CA GLY A 127 4.90 9.36 -13.17
C GLY A 127 6.33 9.27 -12.62
N PHE A 128 7.31 9.75 -13.40
CA PHE A 128 8.71 9.78 -13.02
C PHE A 128 8.99 10.77 -11.87
N LEU A 129 8.41 11.97 -11.91
CA LEU A 129 8.54 12.95 -10.84
C LEU A 129 7.90 12.46 -9.54
N PHE A 130 6.72 11.85 -9.63
CA PHE A 130 6.07 11.23 -8.47
C PHE A 130 6.93 10.14 -7.83
N PHE A 131 7.59 9.31 -8.65
CA PHE A 131 8.54 8.32 -8.17
C PHE A 131 9.75 8.94 -7.49
N LEU A 132 10.37 9.95 -8.11
CA LEU A 132 11.55 10.60 -7.56
C LEU A 132 11.24 11.26 -6.20
N VAL A 133 10.10 11.92 -6.09
CA VAL A 133 9.62 12.50 -4.82
C VAL A 133 9.37 11.40 -3.78
N THR A 134 8.70 10.31 -4.16
CA THR A 134 8.44 9.19 -3.24
C THR A 134 9.75 8.53 -2.77
N PHE A 135 10.71 8.36 -3.68
CA PHE A 135 12.03 7.83 -3.39
C PHE A 135 12.79 8.75 -2.42
N ALA A 136 12.81 10.06 -2.69
CA ALA A 136 13.44 11.05 -1.82
C ALA A 136 12.80 11.06 -0.42
N LEU A 137 11.48 10.99 -0.32
CA LEU A 137 10.75 10.91 0.95
C LEU A 137 11.00 9.61 1.72
N SER A 138 11.45 8.55 1.03
CA SER A 138 11.80 7.26 1.66
C SER A 138 13.20 7.26 2.25
N LEU A 139 14.10 8.15 1.80
CA LEU A 139 15.49 8.21 2.26
C LEU A 139 15.61 8.44 3.78
N PRO A 140 14.89 9.38 4.42
CA PRO A 140 14.99 9.58 5.87
C PRO A 140 14.59 8.35 6.68
N GLY A 141 13.55 7.64 6.23
CA GLY A 141 13.14 6.38 6.85
C GLY A 141 14.21 5.29 6.70
N ALA A 142 14.81 5.19 5.52
CA ALA A 142 15.91 4.28 5.26
C ALA A 142 17.17 4.63 6.08
N THR A 143 17.49 5.92 6.26
CA THR A 143 18.65 6.34 7.07
C THR A 143 18.44 6.06 8.55
N ILE A 144 17.23 6.31 9.09
CA ILE A 144 16.90 5.96 10.48
C ILE A 144 17.01 4.45 10.68
N LEU A 145 16.41 3.66 9.80
CA LEU A 145 16.43 2.20 9.90
C LEU A 145 17.85 1.63 9.76
N ALA A 146 18.65 2.17 8.84
CA ALA A 146 20.06 1.77 8.68
C ALA A 146 20.88 2.12 9.91
N TRP A 147 20.66 3.31 10.50
CA TRP A 147 21.33 3.74 11.72
C TRP A 147 20.97 2.86 12.92
N GLU A 148 19.69 2.54 13.09
CA GLU A 148 19.22 1.58 14.10
C GLU A 148 19.76 0.18 13.86
N SER A 149 19.87 -0.28 12.62
CA SER A 149 20.44 -1.59 12.29
C SER A 149 21.93 -1.67 12.65
N VAL A 150 22.70 -0.61 12.35
CA VAL A 150 24.13 -0.54 12.69
C VAL A 150 24.34 -0.43 14.21
N ARG A 151 23.47 0.29 14.92
CA ARG A 151 23.53 0.42 16.39
C ARG A 151 22.95 -0.80 17.13
N GLY A 152 21.98 -1.49 16.55
CA GLY A 152 21.28 -2.66 17.09
C GLY A 152 22.00 -4.01 16.89
N LEU A 153 23.05 -4.05 16.05
CA LEU A 153 24.02 -5.16 16.03
C LEU A 153 24.83 -5.25 17.35
N ALA A 154 24.69 -4.27 18.26
CA ALA A 154 25.25 -4.30 19.60
C ALA A 154 24.19 -4.65 20.68
N ARG A 155 24.00 -5.97 20.90
CA ARG A 155 23.55 -6.68 22.13
C ARG A 155 22.10 -7.18 22.22
N PRO A 156 21.82 -8.25 23.03
CA PRO A 156 22.67 -9.35 23.51
C PRO A 156 22.08 -10.76 23.20
N SER A 157 22.93 -11.79 23.30
CA SER A 157 22.52 -13.19 23.24
C SER A 157 21.52 -13.52 24.35
N ILE A 158 20.36 -14.06 23.96
CA ILE A 158 19.43 -14.71 24.89
C ILE A 158 20.08 -16.00 25.37
N ARG A 159 20.68 -15.98 26.56
CA ARG A 159 21.12 -17.17 27.28
C ARG A 159 19.87 -17.83 27.89
N HIS A 160 19.43 -18.93 27.29
CA HIS A 160 18.49 -19.85 27.92
C HIS A 160 19.21 -20.57 29.06
N GLY A 161 18.71 -20.38 30.29
CA GLY A 161 18.98 -21.26 31.43
C GLY A 161 17.96 -22.39 31.46
#